data_AF-A0A358A3S6-F1
#
_entry.id   AF-A0A358A3S6-F1
#
_cell.length_a   1.000
_cell.length_b   1.000
_cell.length_c   1.000
_cell.angle_alpha   90.00
_cell.angle_beta   90.00
_cell.angle_gamma   90.00
#
_symmetry.space_group_name_H-M   'P 1'
#
loop_
_entity.id
_entity.type
_entity.pdbx_description
1 polymer ?
#
loop_
_entity_poly.entity_id
_entity_poly.type
_entity_poly.pdbx_seq_one_letter_code
_entity_poly.pdbx_strand_id
1 'polypeptide(L)'
;SVDTASGASVATVPDHEHGEANAIVERVVDGDTIVVDIIGSRERVRLLGIDTPESVAVNRPEDCYGKESAAYLTSLLPTGTEDTLVCGIES
;
A
#
# COMPACT_ATOMS: atom_id res chain seq x y z
N SER A 1 -42.63 6.83 14.83
CA SER A 1 -42.35 5.76 13.87
C SER A 1 -41.72 6.36 12.64
N VAL A 2 -40.47 5.95 12.41
CA VAL A 2 -39.62 6.08 11.21
C VAL A 2 -39.39 7.47 10.59
N ASP A 3 -38.19 8.01 10.87
CA ASP A 3 -37.43 8.87 9.98
C ASP A 3 -36.78 8.01 8.88
N THR A 4 -36.82 8.42 7.61
CA THR A 4 -35.84 7.99 6.59
C THR A 4 -35.80 9.03 5.47
N ALA A 5 -34.77 9.87 5.46
CA ALA A 5 -34.47 10.79 4.37
C ALA A 5 -33.56 10.11 3.33
N SER A 6 -33.84 10.45 2.08
CA SER A 6 -33.34 9.91 0.82
C SER A 6 -31.82 10.01 0.64
N GLY A 7 -31.20 8.88 0.27
CA GLY A 7 -29.80 8.82 -0.17
C GLY A 7 -29.60 9.48 -1.54
N ALA A 8 -28.54 10.29 -1.66
CA ALA A 8 -28.06 10.81 -2.92
C ALA A 8 -27.22 9.73 -3.62
N SER A 9 -27.65 9.31 -4.80
CA SER A 9 -26.91 8.39 -5.67
C SER A 9 -25.80 9.17 -6.37
N VAL A 10 -24.53 8.90 -6.02
CA VAL A 10 -23.39 9.35 -6.81
C VAL A 10 -23.14 8.30 -7.90
N ALA A 11 -23.07 8.76 -9.14
CA ALA A 11 -22.90 7.93 -10.32
C ALA A 11 -21.60 7.12 -10.27
N THR A 12 -21.72 5.79 -10.35
CA THR A 12 -20.60 4.86 -10.57
C THR A 12 -20.00 5.12 -11.96
N VAL A 13 -18.80 5.66 -12.00
CA VAL A 13 -17.90 5.48 -13.15
C VAL A 13 -17.46 4.02 -13.14
N PRO A 14 -17.46 3.29 -14.27
CA PRO A 14 -16.96 1.92 -14.28
C PRO A 14 -15.45 1.98 -14.01
N ASP A 15 -15.07 1.50 -12.83
CA ASP A 15 -13.69 1.26 -12.47
C ASP A 15 -13.10 0.22 -13.45
N HIS A 16 -11.95 0.54 -14.02
CA HIS A 16 -11.14 -0.47 -14.68
C HIS A 16 -10.85 -1.58 -13.66
N GLU A 17 -11.08 -2.83 -14.04
CA GLU A 17 -11.05 -4.03 -13.19
C GLU A 17 -9.81 -4.12 -12.30
N HIS A 18 -9.85 -3.43 -11.15
CA HIS A 18 -8.97 -3.70 -10.03
C HIS A 18 -9.62 -4.89 -9.35
N GLY A 19 -8.99 -6.06 -9.45
CA GLY A 19 -9.48 -7.27 -8.78
C GLY A 19 -9.78 -7.02 -7.30
N GLU A 20 -10.56 -7.89 -6.68
CA GLU A 20 -10.84 -7.82 -5.24
C GLU A 20 -9.54 -7.67 -4.45
N ALA A 21 -9.57 -6.87 -3.38
CA ALA A 21 -8.42 -6.68 -2.50
C ALA A 21 -7.85 -8.05 -2.12
N ASN A 22 -6.56 -8.24 -2.42
CA ASN A 22 -5.88 -9.53 -2.26
C ASN A 22 -4.79 -9.48 -1.19
N ALA A 23 -4.58 -8.32 -0.57
CA ALA A 23 -3.54 -8.09 0.41
C ALA A 23 -3.97 -7.12 1.51
N ILE A 24 -3.47 -7.34 2.73
CA ILE A 24 -3.62 -6.43 3.87
C ILE A 24 -2.25 -5.90 4.27
N VAL A 25 -2.08 -4.58 4.35
CA VAL A 25 -0.83 -3.96 4.77
C VAL A 25 -0.58 -4.21 6.26
N GLU A 26 0.52 -4.89 6.59
CA GLU A 26 0.93 -5.08 7.97
C GLU A 26 1.89 -3.97 8.43
N ARG A 27 2.86 -3.61 7.59
CA ARG A 27 3.77 -2.48 7.85
C ARG A 27 4.50 -2.00 6.60
N VAL A 28 4.92 -0.74 6.63
CA VAL A 28 5.89 -0.18 5.70
C VAL A 28 7.31 -0.41 6.23
N VAL A 29 8.23 -0.80 5.36
CA VAL A 29 9.64 -0.99 5.70
C VAL A 29 10.48 0.18 5.19
N ASP A 30 10.32 0.52 3.91
CA ASP A 30 11.00 1.61 3.23
C ASP A 30 10.00 2.32 2.30
N GLY A 31 10.39 3.40 1.65
CA GLY A 31 9.50 4.16 0.77
C GLY A 31 9.07 3.45 -0.52
N ASP A 32 9.61 2.27 -0.80
CA ASP A 32 9.22 1.38 -1.90
C ASP A 32 8.87 -0.05 -1.44
N THR A 33 8.96 -0.33 -0.13
CA THR A 33 8.89 -1.71 0.37
C THR A 33 7.92 -1.84 1.52
N ILE A 34 6.96 -2.77 1.37
CA ILE A 34 5.92 -3.08 2.35
C ILE A 34 5.95 -4.57 2.73
N VAL A 35 5.36 -4.87 3.89
CA VAL A 35 4.99 -6.23 4.29
C VAL A 35 3.48 -6.32 4.31
N VAL A 36 2.95 -7.34 3.66
CA VAL A 36 1.52 -7.58 3.51
C VAL A 36 1.16 -9.01 3.90
N ASP A 37 -0.08 -9.22 4.33
CA ASP A 37 -0.70 -10.54 4.38
C ASP A 37 -1.48 -10.78 3.08
N ILE A 38 -1.12 -11.85 2.36
CA ILE A 38 -1.81 -12.33 1.16
C ILE A 38 -2.41 -13.69 1.49
N ILE A 39 -3.70 -13.72 1.81
CA ILE A 39 -4.45 -14.94 2.12
C ILE A 39 -3.75 -15.76 3.23
N GLY A 40 -3.33 -15.09 4.30
CA GLY A 40 -2.63 -15.73 5.42
C GLY A 40 -1.14 -15.99 5.21
N SER A 41 -0.57 -15.62 4.06
CA SER A 41 0.88 -15.63 3.82
C SER A 41 1.45 -14.23 3.98
N ARG A 42 2.42 -14.08 4.89
CA ARG A 42 3.17 -12.84 5.07
C ARG A 42 4.24 -12.72 3.98
N GLU A 43 4.10 -11.72 3.12
CA GLU A 43 5.01 -11.46 2.00
C GLU A 43 5.66 -10.08 2.09
N ARG A 44 6.92 -9.98 1.66
CA ARG A 44 7.61 -8.69 1.49
C ARG A 44 7.51 -8.28 0.02
N VAL A 45 6.91 -7.13 -0.25
CA VAL A 45 6.60 -6.64 -1.59
C VAL A 45 7.35 -5.34 -1.86
N ARG A 46 7.94 -5.23 -3.05
CA ARG A 46 8.58 -4.02 -3.54
C ARG A 46 7.74 -3.39 -4.65
N LEU A 47 7.53 -2.08 -4.57
CA LEU A 47 6.81 -1.31 -5.58
C LEU A 47 7.68 -1.15 -6.82
N LEU A 48 7.17 -1.62 -7.96
CA LEU A 48 7.88 -1.51 -9.24
C LEU A 48 7.94 -0.05 -9.71
N GLY A 49 9.04 0.34 -10.34
CA GLY A 49 9.27 1.71 -10.80
C GLY A 49 9.55 2.75 -9.71
N ILE A 50 9.70 2.33 -8.44
CA ILE A 50 10.08 3.20 -7.31
C ILE A 50 11.35 2.63 -6.68
N ASP A 51 12.42 3.40 -6.67
CA ASP A 51 13.66 3.08 -5.95
C ASP A 51 13.86 4.15 -4.87
N THR A 52 13.72 3.77 -3.60
CA THR A 52 13.87 4.72 -2.49
C THR A 52 15.21 4.57 -1.76
N PRO A 53 15.77 5.68 -1.23
CA PRO A 53 16.90 5.61 -0.31
C PRO A 53 16.55 4.69 0.87
N GLU A 54 17.48 3.82 1.25
CA GLU A 54 17.19 2.76 2.20
C GLU A 54 17.23 3.32 3.64
N SER A 55 16.22 2.99 4.44
CA SER A 55 16.03 3.54 5.80
C SER A 55 16.44 2.57 6.92
N VAL A 56 16.76 1.31 6.60
CA VAL A 56 17.00 0.20 7.53
C VAL A 56 18.26 -0.62 7.20
N ALA A 57 19.35 0.05 6.80
CA ALA A 57 20.51 -0.67 6.31
C ALA A 57 21.37 -1.18 7.49
N VAL A 58 21.51 -2.50 7.57
CA VAL A 58 22.26 -3.16 8.65
C VAL A 58 23.76 -2.80 8.62
N ASN A 59 24.32 -2.47 7.45
CA ASN A 59 25.76 -2.33 7.25
C ASN A 59 26.21 -0.96 6.71
N ARG A 60 25.33 0.05 6.69
CA ARG A 60 25.64 1.42 6.25
C ARG A 60 24.75 2.41 7.01
N PRO A 61 25.17 3.67 7.16
CA PRO A 61 24.30 4.71 7.69
C PRO A 61 23.02 4.81 6.83
N GLU A 62 21.93 5.22 7.49
CA GLU A 62 20.68 5.55 6.82
C GLU A 62 20.93 6.52 5.66
N ASP A 63 20.30 6.26 4.51
CA ASP A 63 20.41 7.17 3.39
C ASP A 63 19.57 8.43 3.65
N CYS A 64 20.03 9.56 3.13
CA CYS A 64 19.27 10.81 3.20
C CYS A 64 17.84 10.59 2.68
N TYR A 65 16.84 11.04 3.45
CA TYR A 65 15.41 10.93 3.17
C TYR A 65 14.78 9.53 3.31
N GLY A 66 15.52 8.51 3.74
CA GLY A 66 14.95 7.16 3.92
C GLY A 66 13.75 7.15 4.88
N LYS A 67 13.86 7.83 6.04
CA LYS A 67 12.79 7.93 7.03
C LYS A 67 11.58 8.71 6.51
N GLU A 68 11.82 9.81 5.81
CA GLU A 68 10.78 10.64 5.23
C GLU A 68 10.00 9.90 4.15
N SER A 69 10.69 9.17 3.27
CA SER A 69 10.07 8.33 2.24
C SER A 69 9.22 7.22 2.85
N ALA A 70 9.72 6.52 3.87
CA ALA A 70 8.95 5.50 4.59
C ALA A 70 7.73 6.09 5.31
N ALA A 71 7.88 7.26 5.95
CA ALA A 71 6.77 7.95 6.61
C ALA A 71 5.70 8.42 5.63
N TYR A 72 6.11 8.91 4.46
CA TYR A 72 5.17 9.29 3.41
C TYR A 72 4.40 8.08 2.88
N LEU A 73 5.08 6.96 2.58
CA LEU A 73 4.38 5.75 2.16
C LEU A 73 3.45 5.22 3.25
N THR A 74 3.86 5.27 4.52
CA THR A 74 2.98 4.91 5.66
C THR A 74 1.73 5.78 5.74
N SER A 75 1.81 7.06 5.37
CA SER A 75 0.64 7.95 5.34
C SER A 75 -0.36 7.60 4.24
N LEU A 76 0.13 6.99 3.14
CA LEU A 76 -0.69 6.52 2.02
C LEU A 76 -1.24 5.10 2.28
N LEU A 77 -0.41 4.25 2.89
CA LEU A 77 -0.71 2.85 3.20
C LEU A 77 -0.61 2.58 4.71
N PRO A 78 -1.56 3.07 5.52
CA PRO A 78 -1.63 2.71 6.93
C PRO A 78 -1.73 1.20 7.14
N THR A 79 -1.27 0.71 8.30
CA THR A 79 -1.49 -0.69 8.69
C THR A 79 -3.00 -1.00 8.71
N GLY A 80 -3.36 -2.13 8.11
CA GLY A 80 -4.74 -2.59 7.95
C GLY A 80 -5.42 -2.16 6.65
N THR A 81 -4.75 -1.37 5.80
CA THR A 81 -5.26 -1.07 4.46
C THR A 81 -5.39 -2.35 3.64
N GLU A 82 -6.59 -2.57 3.09
CA GLU A 82 -6.88 -3.63 2.12
C GLU A 82 -6.65 -3.08 0.72
N ASP A 83 -5.76 -3.70 -0.04
CA ASP A 83 -5.37 -3.23 -1.38
C ASP A 83 -5.26 -4.39 -2.38
N THR A 84 -5.30 -4.04 -3.66
CA THR A 84 -5.12 -4.99 -4.76
C THR A 84 -3.69 -4.91 -5.29
N LEU A 85 -2.89 -5.95 -5.01
CA LEU A 85 -1.56 -6.10 -5.57
C LEU A 85 -1.62 -6.75 -6.95
N VAL A 86 -1.00 -6.10 -7.93
CA VAL A 86 -0.82 -6.63 -9.28
C VAL A 86 0.66 -6.90 -9.50
N CYS A 87 1.03 -8.17 -9.67
CA CYS A 87 2.41 -8.55 -10.00
C CYS A 87 2.75 -8.07 -11.41
N GLY A 88 3.76 -7.21 -11.52
CA GLY A 88 4.33 -6.77 -12.79
C GLY A 88 5.65 -7.46 -13.14
N ILE A 89 6.27 -7.00 -14.21
CA ILE A 89 7.63 -7.35 -14.62
C ILE A 89 8.43 -6.06 -14.76
N GLU A 90 9.71 -6.07 -14.37
CA GLU A 90 10.63 -4.97 -14.66
C GLU A 90 11.47 -5.35 -15.89
N SER A 91 11.63 -4.42 -16.83
CA SER A 91 12.38 -4.61 -18.09
C SER A 91 13.82 -4.12 -17.99
#